data_AF-A0A4R4NMJ6-F1
#
_entry.id   AF-A0A4R4NMJ6-F1
#
_cell.length_a   1.000
_cell.length_b   1.000
_cell.length_c   1.000
_cell.angle_alpha   90.00
_cell.angle_beta   90.00
_cell.angle_gamma   90.00
#
_symmetry.space_group_name_H-M   'P 1'
#
loop_
_entity.id
_entity.type
_entity.pdbx_description
1 polymer ?
#
loop_
_entity_poly.entity_id
_entity_poly.type
_entity_poly.pdbx_seq_one_letter_code
_entity_poly.pdbx_strand_id
1 'polypeptide(L)'
;MARSAAEARGLVRAALGVWGLMELVDDGVLVVSELVGNAAEHTGSRRISVTVSRPEVDTVRISVVDRSRTMPVPRLARVGLLY
;
A
#
# COMPACT_ATOMS: atom_id res chain seq x y z
N MET A 1 -7.53 5.57 -11.93
CA MET A 1 -6.66 4.78 -11.04
C MET A 1 -5.54 5.59 -10.42
N ALA A 2 -4.85 6.47 -11.15
CA ALA A 2 -3.79 7.32 -10.58
C ALA A 2 -4.23 8.16 -9.34
N ARG A 3 -5.46 8.70 -9.36
CA ARG A 3 -6.05 9.42 -8.21
C ARG A 3 -6.20 8.53 -6.97
N SER A 4 -6.70 7.30 -7.15
CA SER A 4 -6.84 6.32 -6.07
C SER A 4 -5.50 5.89 -5.48
N ALA A 5 -4.46 5.77 -6.32
CA ALA A 5 -3.10 5.48 -5.84
C ALA A 5 -2.51 6.65 -5.04
N ALA A 6 -2.76 7.90 -5.45
CA ALA A 6 -2.33 9.08 -4.71
C ALA A 6 -3.03 9.19 -3.34
N GLU A 7 -4.35 8.96 -3.29
CA GLU A 7 -5.14 8.94 -2.06
C GLU A 7 -4.65 7.83 -1.11
N ALA A 8 -4.38 6.63 -1.63
CA ALA A 8 -3.86 5.50 -0.84
C ALA A 8 -2.48 5.80 -0.22
N ARG A 9 -1.56 6.38 -0.98
CA ARG A 9 -0.26 6.84 -0.44
C ARG A 9 -0.44 7.92 0.63
N GLY A 10 -1.36 8.85 0.43
CA GLY A 10 -1.70 9.89 1.41
C GLY A 10 -2.20 9.30 2.73
N LEU A 11 -3.10 8.31 2.64
CA LEU A 11 -3.62 7.59 3.80
C LEU A 11 -2.51 6.90 4.60
N VAL A 12 -1.60 6.19 3.92
CA VAL A 12 -0.47 5.51 4.58
C VAL A 12 0.46 6.51 5.28
N ARG A 13 0.82 7.60 4.60
CA ARG A 13 1.65 8.67 5.21
C ARG A 13 0.99 9.26 6.45
N ALA A 14 -0.30 9.57 6.37
CA ALA A 14 -1.03 10.15 7.49
C ALA A 14 -1.09 9.18 8.69
N ALA A 15 -1.41 7.90 8.45
CA ALA A 15 -1.49 6.91 9.51
C ALA A 15 -0.13 6.68 10.20
N LEU A 16 0.94 6.50 9.42
CA LEU A 16 2.28 6.30 9.97
C LEU A 16 2.80 7.55 10.70
N GLY A 17 2.51 8.75 10.20
CA GLY A 17 2.85 10.00 10.87
C GLY A 17 2.15 10.16 12.21
N VAL A 18 0.86 9.83 12.28
CA VAL A 18 0.10 9.83 13.55
C VAL A 18 0.67 8.81 14.54
N TRP A 19 1.21 7.70 14.06
CA TRP A 19 1.82 6.67 14.91
C TRP A 19 3.29 6.90 15.24
N GLY A 20 3.91 7.96 14.71
CA GLY A 20 5.33 8.27 14.90
C GLY A 20 6.29 7.31 14.19
N LEU A 21 5.81 6.54 13.21
CA LEU A 21 6.57 5.52 12.47
C LEU A 21 7.04 6.07 11.12
N MET A 22 7.68 7.24 11.15
CA MET A 22 8.08 7.96 9.94
C MET A 22 9.09 7.20 9.10
N GLU A 23 9.92 6.36 9.72
CA GLU A 23 10.89 5.48 9.08
C GLU A 23 10.24 4.43 8.16
N LEU A 24 8.98 4.08 8.40
CA LEU A 24 8.23 3.10 7.58
C LEU A 24 7.48 3.75 6.41
N VAL A 25 7.55 5.06 6.26
CA VAL A 25 6.72 5.79 5.28
C VAL A 25 7.04 5.36 3.85
N ASP A 26 8.31 5.26 3.49
CA ASP A 26 8.71 4.92 2.12
C ASP A 26 8.33 3.48 1.78
N ASP A 27 8.57 2.54 2.71
CA ASP A 27 8.18 1.14 2.58
C ASP A 27 6.67 0.98 2.47
N GLY A 28 5.91 1.64 3.35
CA GLY A 28 4.44 1.61 3.32
C GLY A 28 3.87 2.21 2.04
N VAL A 29 4.46 3.30 1.55
CA VAL A 29 4.08 3.94 0.28
C VAL A 29 4.35 3.02 -0.90
N LEU A 30 5.45 2.29 -0.88
CA LEU A 30 5.78 1.33 -1.92
C LEU A 30 4.81 0.15 -1.90
N VAL A 31 4.59 -0.46 -0.74
CA VAL A 31 3.64 -1.57 -0.56
C VAL A 31 2.25 -1.18 -1.07
N VAL A 32 1.71 -0.03 -0.67
CA VAL A 32 0.37 0.36 -1.11
C VAL A 32 0.32 0.67 -2.60
N SER A 33 1.41 1.19 -3.18
CA SER A 33 1.48 1.47 -4.63
C SER A 33 1.51 0.18 -5.45
N GLU A 34 2.27 -0.82 -5.01
CA GLU A 34 2.30 -2.14 -5.65
C GLU A 34 0.95 -2.85 -5.52
N LEU A 35 0.34 -2.83 -4.34
CA LEU A 35 -0.97 -3.46 -4.14
C LEU A 35 -2.07 -2.79 -4.98
N VAL A 36 -2.13 -1.45 -5.01
CA VAL A 36 -3.08 -0.70 -5.86
C VAL A 36 -2.77 -0.89 -7.34
N GLY A 37 -1.50 -0.92 -7.72
CA GLY A 37 -1.06 -1.18 -9.11
C GLY A 37 -1.50 -2.56 -9.58
N ASN A 38 -1.23 -3.59 -8.78
CA ASN A 38 -1.67 -4.95 -9.04
C ASN A 38 -3.19 -5.04 -9.19
N ALA A 39 -3.93 -4.43 -8.25
CA ALA A 39 -5.38 -4.38 -8.30
C ALA A 39 -5.89 -3.65 -9.56
N ALA A 40 -5.30 -2.52 -9.93
CA ALA A 40 -5.74 -1.75 -11.09
C ALA A 40 -5.47 -2.47 -12.42
N GLU A 41 -4.29 -3.10 -12.55
CA GLU A 41 -3.83 -3.75 -13.78
C GLU A 41 -4.50 -5.10 -14.00
N HIS A 42 -4.63 -5.93 -12.95
CA HIS A 42 -5.04 -7.32 -13.11
C HIS A 42 -6.55 -7.56 -12.94
N THR A 43 -7.31 -6.58 -12.43
CA THR A 43 -8.68 -6.84 -11.99
C THR A 43 -9.73 -6.06 -12.76
N GLY A 44 -9.34 -4.99 -13.47
CA GLY A 44 -10.29 -4.07 -14.11
C GLY A 44 -11.30 -3.44 -13.13
N SER A 45 -11.09 -3.60 -11.81
CA SER A 45 -12.04 -3.18 -10.78
C SER A 45 -12.13 -1.67 -10.75
N ARG A 46 -13.35 -1.14 -10.88
CA ARG A 46 -13.63 0.30 -10.75
C ARG A 46 -13.55 0.82 -9.32
N ARG A 47 -13.36 -0.08 -8.34
CA ARG A 47 -13.42 0.25 -6.92
C ARG A 47 -12.43 -0.62 -6.14
N ILE A 48 -11.58 0.05 -5.37
CA ILE A 48 -10.57 -0.55 -4.50
C ILE A 48 -10.76 0.10 -3.12
N SER A 49 -10.66 -0.69 -2.05
CA SER A 49 -10.64 -0.20 -0.67
C SER A 49 -9.27 -0.39 -0.08
N VAL A 50 -8.75 0.63 0.61
CA VAL A 50 -7.46 0.57 1.32
C VAL A 50 -7.72 0.75 2.80
N THR A 51 -7.11 -0.10 3.61
CA THR A 51 -7.18 -0.03 5.07
C THR A 51 -5.78 -0.08 5.63
N VAL A 52 -5.46 0.86 6.52
CA VAL A 52 -4.21 0.89 7.26
C VAL A 52 -4.56 0.74 8.72
N SER A 53 -4.02 -0.28 9.38
CA SER A 53 -4.26 -0.54 10.80
C SER A 53 -2.96 -0.91 11.51
N ARG A 54 -2.96 -0.74 12.83
CA ARG A 54 -1.87 -1.13 13.72
C ARG A 54 -2.44 -2.11 14.75
N PRO A 55 -2.58 -3.40 14.38
CA PRO A 55 -3.19 -4.39 15.26
C PRO A 55 -2.37 -4.63 16.54
N GLU A 56 -1.05 -4.45 16.45
CA GLU A 56 -0.09 -4.60 17.56
C GLU A 56 0.90 -3.44 17.54
N VAL A 57 1.62 -3.21 18.65
CA VAL A 57 2.53 -2.06 18.78
C VAL A 57 3.64 -2.09 17.71
N ASP A 58 4.14 -3.26 17.35
CA ASP A 58 5.23 -3.46 16.38
C ASP A 58 4.75 -3.77 14.96
N THR A 59 3.43 -3.82 14.73
CA THR A 59 2.88 -4.34 13.49
C THR A 59 2.01 -3.30 12.80
N VAL A 60 2.40 -2.90 11.59
CA VAL A 60 1.55 -2.15 10.66
C VAL A 60 0.98 -3.11 9.62
N ARG A 61 -0.34 -3.04 9.41
CA ARG A 61 -1.04 -3.79 8.37
C ARG A 61 -1.61 -2.84 7.34
N ILE A 62 -1.23 -3.07 6.08
CA ILE A 62 -1.80 -2.39 4.92
C ILE A 62 -2.56 -3.44 4.11
N SER A 63 -3.87 -3.23 3.98
CA SER A 63 -4.75 -4.12 3.24
C SER A 63 -5.37 -3.39 2.05
N VAL A 64 -5.33 -4.01 0.89
CA VAL A 64 -6.03 -3.55 -0.32
C VAL A 64 -7.03 -4.62 -0.71
N VAL A 65 -8.30 -4.22 -0.83
CA VAL A 65 -9.41 -5.09 -1.21
C VAL A 65 -9.97 -4.60 -2.53
N ASP A 66 -9.95 -5.48 -3.53
CA ASP A 66 -10.66 -5.31 -4.81
C ASP A 66 -11.70 -6.43 -4.98
N ARG A 67 -12.39 -6.49 -6.12
CA ARG A 67 -13.40 -7.53 -6.41
C ARG A 67 -12.82 -8.74 -7.15
N SER A 68 -11.51 -8.83 -7.28
CA SER A 68 -10.83 -9.92 -7.95
C SER A 68 -10.80 -11.18 -7.11
N ARG A 69 -10.72 -12.32 -7.79
CA ARG A 69 -10.44 -13.63 -7.17
C ARG A 69 -8.97 -14.03 -7.34
N THR A 70 -8.17 -13.17 -7.95
CA THR A 70 -6.73 -13.38 -8.21
C THR A 70 -5.92 -12.84 -7.03
N MET A 71 -5.07 -13.68 -6.42
CA MET A 71 -4.19 -13.24 -5.34
C MET A 71 -3.14 -12.25 -5.90
N PRO A 72 -2.87 -11.12 -5.23
CA PRO A 72 -1.82 -10.19 -5.64
C PRO A 72 -0.42 -10.82 -5.49
N VAL A 73 0.45 -10.57 -6.45
CA VAL A 73 1.85 -11.03 -6.42
C VAL A 73 2.74 -9.93 -5.85
N PRO A 74 3.49 -10.17 -4.75
CA PRO A 74 4.46 -9.21 -4.25
C PRO A 74 5.54 -8.96 -5.29
N ARG A 75 5.73 -7.70 -5.69
CA ARG A 75 6.89 -7.29 -6.50
C ARG A 75 7.99 -6.83 -5.56
N LEU A 76 9.19 -7.37 -5.74
CA LEU A 76 10.34 -6.94 -4.94
C LEU A 76 10.59 -5.46 -5.19
N ALA A 77 10.52 -4.69 -4.11
CA ALA A 77 10.99 -3.32 -4.06
C ALA A 77 12.43 -3.30 -4.60
N ARG A 78 12.68 -2.63 -5.74
CA ARG A 78 14.05 -2.26 -6.08
C ARG A 78 14.47 -1.17 -5.09
N VAL A 79 14.98 -1.59 -3.94
CA VAL A 79 15.83 -0.75 -3.13
C VAL A 79 17.06 -0.50 -3.98
N GLY A 80 17.30 0.75 -4.38
CA GLY A 80 18.52 1.13 -5.05
C GLY A 80 19.69 0.83 -4.12
N LEU A 81 20.35 -0.31 -4.32
CA LEU A 81 21.64 -0.60 -3.72
C LEU A 81 22.64 0.34 -4.39
N LEU A 82 22.86 1.50 -3.76
CA LEU A 82 24.12 2.22 -3.88
C LEU A 82 25.00 1.70 -2.75
N TYR A 83 25.92 0.80 -3.08
CA TYR A 83 27.37 0.83 -2.81
C TYR A 83 28.03 -0.34 -3.53
#